data_AF-A0A074Y9K3-F1
#
_entry.id   AF-A0A074Y9K3-F1
#
_cell.length_a   1.000
_cell.length_b   1.000
_cell.length_c   1.000
_cell.angle_alpha   90.00
_cell.angle_beta   90.00
_cell.angle_gamma   90.00
#
_symmetry.space_group_name_H-M   'P 1'
#
loop_
_entity.id
_entity.type
_entity.pdbx_description
1 polymer ?
#
loop_
_entity_poly.entity_id
_entity_poly.type
_entity_poly.pdbx_seq_one_letter_code
_entity_poly.pdbx_strand_id
1 'polypeptide(L)'
;MHNPRTPLKPGLIAMDWIGNILAVGSTLKVLLGLEFGGVEFLWKSATVICLIVFSVIGVALFTVYESEIASHPVIPLRIFRYRNSISACSLSFSYAMVFLRGTYWLPLYFQAVLGANSLLSGVYLLLYVVASSFLSTNIDPRDIGAATSTYSFARQIGTSVSVVLGGVVFSNVRNSQQSGLESAVGPQLALQFAGGDAFASVPLIARLPAAQQQMIRTAYWEALQKMFILYACAAFTAFLIGLSLRQAKLSQEHQEHKTGLQSLKNEQDRRNLQADAEPAVQRKKGEQ
;
A
#
# COMPACT_ATOMS: atom_id res chain seq x y z
N MET A 1 2.23 5.60 24.30
CA MET A 1 3.61 5.10 24.08
C MET A 1 4.52 6.15 23.40
N HIS A 2 4.49 7.43 23.80
CA HIS A 2 5.45 8.43 23.31
C HIS A 2 6.10 9.10 24.51
N ASN A 3 7.17 8.48 24.99
CA ASN A 3 8.11 9.14 25.89
C ASN A 3 9.38 9.41 25.06
N PRO A 4 9.77 10.67 24.80
CA PRO A 4 10.94 11.01 23.98
C PRO A 4 12.29 10.57 24.58
N ARG A 5 12.29 9.76 25.65
CA ARG A 5 13.45 9.17 26.31
C ARG A 5 13.41 7.65 26.43
N THR A 6 12.54 6.93 25.71
CA THR A 6 12.68 5.46 25.65
C THR A 6 13.94 5.10 24.87
N PRO A 7 14.91 4.35 25.45
CA PRO A 7 16.03 3.86 24.67
C PRO A 7 15.52 3.01 23.50
N LEU A 8 16.21 3.02 22.36
CA LEU A 8 15.78 2.33 21.13
C LEU A 8 15.53 0.82 21.35
N LYS A 9 16.27 0.21 22.28
CA LYS A 9 16.18 -1.22 22.61
C LYS A 9 14.79 -1.65 23.09
N PRO A 10 14.19 -1.05 24.14
CA PRO A 10 12.83 -1.42 24.56
C PRO A 10 11.74 -1.12 23.52
N GLY A 11 11.94 -0.13 22.64
CA GLY A 11 11.03 0.09 21.50
C GLY A 11 11.05 -1.05 20.48
N LEU A 12 12.25 -1.56 20.14
CA LEU A 12 12.42 -2.70 19.25
C LEU A 12 11.88 -4.00 19.86
N ILE A 13 12.03 -4.21 21.16
CA ILE A 13 11.54 -5.42 21.85
C ILE A 13 10.00 -5.42 21.98
N ALA A 14 9.39 -4.23 22.04
CA ALA A 14 7.92 -4.10 22.11
C ALA A 14 7.21 -4.33 20.76
N MET A 15 7.95 -4.44 19.66
CA MET A 15 7.38 -4.63 18.32
C MET A 15 7.04 -6.11 18.08
N ASP A 16 5.88 -6.37 17.47
CA ASP A 16 5.48 -7.72 17.09
C ASP A 16 6.23 -8.19 15.83
N TRP A 17 7.41 -8.77 16.04
CA TRP A 17 8.27 -9.26 14.96
C TRP A 17 7.69 -10.48 14.26
N ILE A 18 7.02 -11.38 14.99
CA ILE A 18 6.48 -12.62 14.42
C ILE A 18 5.31 -12.28 13.50
N GLY A 19 4.39 -11.42 13.96
CA GLY A 19 3.29 -10.92 13.13
C GLY A 19 3.80 -10.24 11.87
N ASN A 20 4.79 -9.35 12.00
CA ASN A 20 5.39 -8.67 10.84
C ASN A 20 6.08 -9.61 9.86
N ILE A 21 6.86 -10.59 10.32
CA ILE A 21 7.53 -11.58 9.45
C ILE A 21 6.49 -12.41 8.70
N LEU A 22 5.42 -12.82 9.39
CA LEU A 22 4.37 -13.63 8.79
C LEU A 22 3.54 -12.83 7.77
N ALA A 23 3.24 -11.57 8.06
CA ALA A 23 2.54 -10.65 7.14
C ALA A 23 3.38 -10.36 5.88
N VAL A 24 4.66 -10.01 6.06
CA VAL A 24 5.58 -9.74 4.95
C VAL A 24 5.81 -10.99 4.12
N GLY A 25 6.06 -12.14 4.76
CA GLY A 25 6.28 -13.41 4.07
C GLY A 25 5.06 -13.88 3.29
N SER A 26 3.85 -13.69 3.83
CA SER A 26 2.61 -14.03 3.13
C SER A 26 2.40 -13.13 1.91
N THR A 27 2.57 -11.81 2.09
CA THR A 27 2.47 -10.83 1.01
C THR A 27 3.47 -11.14 -0.11
N LEU A 28 4.73 -11.38 0.23
CA LEU A 28 5.78 -11.69 -0.76
C LEU A 28 5.45 -12.94 -1.57
N LYS A 29 4.94 -14.00 -0.93
CA LYS A 29 4.54 -15.24 -1.64
C LYS A 29 3.35 -15.03 -2.59
N VAL A 30 2.35 -14.22 -2.20
CA VAL A 30 1.24 -13.85 -3.11
C VAL A 30 1.82 -13.15 -4.34
N LEU A 31 2.62 -12.11 -4.12
CA LEU A 31 3.14 -11.26 -5.19
C LEU A 31 4.04 -12.07 -6.12
N LEU A 32 4.95 -12.86 -5.57
CA LEU A 32 5.87 -13.71 -6.34
C LEU A 32 5.13 -14.77 -7.15
N GLY A 33 4.13 -15.42 -6.56
CA GLY A 33 3.31 -16.41 -7.28
C GLY A 33 2.57 -15.80 -8.46
N LEU A 34 2.05 -14.58 -8.28
CA LEU A 34 1.32 -13.88 -9.33
C LEU A 34 2.27 -13.33 -10.40
N GLU A 35 3.44 -12.81 -10.02
CA GLU A 35 4.45 -12.27 -10.93
C GLU A 35 5.09 -13.34 -11.83
N PHE A 36 5.38 -14.51 -11.28
CA PHE A 36 5.87 -15.65 -12.06
C PHE A 36 4.79 -16.32 -12.90
N GLY A 37 3.53 -16.19 -12.49
CA GLY A 37 2.38 -16.75 -13.19
C GLY A 37 2.18 -16.12 -14.57
N GLY A 38 2.42 -16.90 -15.62
CA GLY A 38 2.21 -16.47 -17.01
C GLY A 38 3.38 -15.71 -17.64
N VAL A 39 4.44 -15.44 -16.87
CA VAL A 39 5.65 -14.77 -17.37
C VAL A 39 6.82 -15.76 -17.45
N GLU A 40 7.28 -16.27 -16.30
CA GLU A 40 8.37 -17.25 -16.25
C GLU A 40 7.85 -18.70 -16.24
N PHE A 41 6.76 -18.93 -15.50
CA PHE A 41 6.15 -20.26 -15.38
C PHE A 41 4.70 -20.23 -15.85
N LEU A 42 4.26 -21.32 -16.49
CA LEU A 42 2.84 -21.51 -16.78
C LEU A 42 2.04 -21.45 -15.47
N TRP A 43 0.83 -20.90 -15.53
CA TRP A 43 -0.11 -20.85 -14.40
C TRP A 43 -0.39 -22.22 -13.76
N LYS A 44 -0.24 -23.31 -14.53
CA LYS A 44 -0.38 -24.70 -14.05
C LYS A 44 0.86 -25.26 -13.35
N SER A 45 1.97 -24.51 -13.30
CA SER A 45 3.20 -24.95 -12.67
C SER A 45 3.02 -25.14 -11.17
N ALA A 46 3.59 -26.22 -10.64
CA ALA A 46 3.55 -26.53 -9.22
C ALA A 46 4.11 -25.37 -8.37
N THR A 47 5.14 -24.67 -8.86
CA THR A 47 5.74 -23.52 -8.15
C THR A 47 4.75 -22.39 -7.92
N VAL A 48 3.99 -22.00 -8.96
CA VAL A 48 2.99 -20.92 -8.89
C VAL A 48 1.86 -21.31 -7.93
N ILE A 49 1.35 -22.53 -8.06
CA ILE A 49 0.26 -23.04 -7.22
C ILE A 49 0.72 -23.12 -5.75
N CYS A 50 1.92 -23.65 -5.49
CA CYS A 50 2.48 -23.71 -4.13
C CYS A 50 2.62 -22.32 -3.51
N LEU A 51 3.18 -21.35 -4.24
CA LEU A 51 3.32 -19.97 -3.74
C LEU A 51 1.97 -19.35 -3.37
N ILE A 52 0.94 -19.53 -4.21
CA ILE A 52 -0.41 -19.06 -3.92
C ILE A 52 -1.00 -19.79 -2.70
N VAL A 53 -0.93 -21.13 -2.65
CA VAL A 53 -1.49 -21.91 -1.54
C VAL A 53 -0.79 -21.59 -0.20
N PHE A 54 0.54 -21.53 -0.17
CA PHE A 54 1.29 -21.15 1.03
C PHE A 54 1.06 -19.70 1.45
N SER A 55 0.66 -18.83 0.52
CA SER A 55 0.27 -17.46 0.87
C SER A 55 -1.08 -17.41 1.58
N VAL A 56 -2.07 -18.18 1.11
CA VAL A 56 -3.39 -18.29 1.76
C VAL A 56 -3.25 -18.88 3.16
N ILE A 57 -2.44 -19.93 3.30
CA ILE A 57 -2.10 -20.51 4.60
C ILE A 57 -1.40 -19.48 5.49
N GLY A 58 -0.45 -18.72 4.95
CA GLY A 58 0.26 -17.68 5.69
C GLY A 58 -0.64 -16.56 6.21
N VAL A 59 -1.60 -16.10 5.39
CA VAL A 59 -2.60 -15.09 5.80
C VAL A 59 -3.53 -15.65 6.87
N ALA A 60 -3.95 -16.91 6.75
CA ALA A 60 -4.78 -17.57 7.76
C ALA A 60 -4.03 -17.68 9.11
N LEU A 61 -2.76 -18.13 9.07
CA LEU A 61 -1.91 -18.20 10.26
C LEU A 61 -1.67 -16.82 10.88
N PHE A 62 -1.48 -15.78 10.05
CA PHE A 62 -1.34 -14.40 10.53
C PHE A 62 -2.59 -13.93 11.25
N THR A 63 -3.76 -14.18 10.66
CA THR A 63 -5.05 -13.81 11.25
C THR A 63 -5.27 -14.51 12.60
N VAL A 64 -4.97 -15.82 12.68
CA VAL A 64 -5.09 -16.59 13.93
C VAL A 64 -4.10 -16.09 14.99
N TYR A 65 -2.82 -15.92 14.62
CA TYR A 65 -1.78 -15.42 15.52
C TYR A 65 -2.13 -14.05 16.10
N GLU A 66 -2.62 -13.14 15.26
CA GLU A 66 -3.00 -11.79 15.66
C GLU A 66 -4.29 -11.77 16.50
N SER A 67 -5.20 -12.74 16.29
CA SER A 67 -6.44 -12.85 17.07
C SER A 67 -6.28 -13.46 18.45
N GLU A 68 -5.33 -14.40 18.64
CA GLU A 68 -5.25 -15.20 19.87
C GLU A 68 -3.96 -14.99 20.69
N ILE A 69 -2.84 -14.58 20.07
CA ILE A 69 -1.50 -14.69 20.68
C ILE A 69 -0.79 -13.34 20.86
N ALA A 70 -1.08 -12.34 20.04
CA ALA A 70 -0.33 -11.09 20.04
C ALA A 70 -0.61 -10.20 21.28
N SER A 71 0.39 -10.05 22.15
CA SER A 71 0.33 -9.12 23.30
C SER A 71 0.30 -7.64 22.88
N HIS A 72 0.83 -7.31 21.70
CA HIS A 72 0.82 -5.96 21.10
C HIS A 72 0.43 -6.08 19.61
N PRO A 73 -0.87 -6.21 19.28
CA PRO A 73 -1.30 -6.47 17.91
C PRO A 73 -0.98 -5.30 16.96
N VAL A 74 -0.51 -5.63 15.75
CA VAL A 74 -0.18 -4.66 14.69
C VAL A 74 -1.45 -4.06 14.10
N ILE A 75 -2.46 -4.92 13.90
CA ILE A 75 -3.80 -4.59 13.44
C ILE A 75 -4.77 -5.06 14.54
N PRO A 76 -5.32 -4.15 15.35
CA PRO A 76 -6.31 -4.54 16.33
C PRO A 76 -7.58 -4.97 15.60
N LEU A 77 -7.78 -6.28 15.44
CA LEU A 77 -8.91 -6.89 14.69
C LEU A 77 -10.30 -6.44 15.18
N ARG A 78 -10.37 -5.89 16.41
CA ARG A 78 -11.56 -5.22 16.95
C ARG A 78 -12.05 -4.05 16.07
N ILE A 79 -11.16 -3.39 15.33
CA ILE A 79 -11.50 -2.33 14.38
C ILE A 79 -12.40 -2.87 13.25
N PHE A 80 -12.17 -4.10 12.77
CA PHE A 80 -12.98 -4.73 11.73
C PHE A 80 -14.38 -5.16 12.21
N ARG A 81 -14.68 -5.09 13.51
CA ARG A 81 -16.03 -5.36 14.02
C ARG A 81 -17.06 -4.33 13.53
N TYR A 82 -16.61 -3.13 13.15
CA TYR A 82 -17.48 -2.08 12.63
C TYR A 82 -17.51 -2.09 11.09
N ARG A 83 -18.72 -2.17 10.51
CA ARG A 83 -18.94 -2.16 9.05
C ARG A 83 -18.31 -0.97 8.33
N ASN A 84 -18.31 0.20 8.98
CA ASN A 84 -17.70 1.41 8.45
C ASN A 84 -16.17 1.28 8.33
N SER A 85 -15.53 0.57 9.25
CA SER A 85 -14.07 0.42 9.23
C SER A 85 -13.61 -0.60 8.18
N ILE A 86 -14.36 -1.69 7.99
CA ILE A 86 -14.13 -2.61 6.85
C ILE A 86 -14.28 -1.83 5.54
N SER A 87 -15.37 -1.08 5.38
CA SER A 87 -15.64 -0.32 4.16
C SER A 87 -14.55 0.73 3.89
N ALA A 88 -14.05 1.39 4.93
CA ALA A 88 -12.96 2.35 4.81
C ALA A 88 -11.61 1.69 4.46
N CYS A 89 -11.31 0.53 5.02
CA CYS A 89 -10.11 -0.24 4.66
C CYS A 89 -10.17 -0.74 3.21
N SER A 90 -11.33 -1.26 2.78
CA SER A 90 -11.55 -1.69 1.40
C SER A 90 -11.48 -0.52 0.42
N LEU A 91 -12.04 0.64 0.78
CA LEU A 91 -11.91 1.85 -0.03
C LEU A 91 -10.44 2.31 -0.14
N SER A 92 -9.68 2.25 0.95
CA SER A 92 -8.25 2.59 0.97
C SER A 92 -7.43 1.65 0.07
N PHE A 93 -7.72 0.34 0.13
CA PHE A 93 -7.14 -0.67 -0.73
C PHE A 93 -7.44 -0.40 -2.21
N SER A 94 -8.71 -0.17 -2.56
CA SER A 94 -9.10 0.09 -3.95
C SER A 94 -8.57 1.43 -4.47
N TYR A 95 -8.51 2.47 -3.63
CA TYR A 95 -7.86 3.74 -3.96
C TYR A 95 -6.39 3.54 -4.28
N ALA A 96 -5.65 2.78 -3.46
CA ALA A 96 -4.24 2.46 -3.69
C ALA A 96 -4.05 1.76 -5.04
N MET A 97 -4.96 0.85 -5.40
CA MET A 97 -4.91 0.17 -6.68
C MET A 97 -5.06 1.14 -7.87
N VAL A 98 -6.06 2.02 -7.80
CA VAL A 98 -6.36 2.99 -8.88
C VAL A 98 -5.29 4.08 -8.97
N PHE A 99 -4.66 4.45 -7.86
CA PHE A 99 -3.63 5.48 -7.83
C PHE A 99 -2.41 5.11 -8.69
N LEU A 100 -1.99 3.84 -8.66
CA LEU A 100 -0.89 3.29 -9.46
C LEU A 100 -1.10 3.40 -10.97
N ARG A 101 -2.35 3.33 -11.43
CA ARG A 101 -2.71 3.59 -12.84
C ARG A 101 -2.18 4.93 -13.32
N GLY A 102 -2.33 5.98 -12.52
CA GLY A 102 -1.94 7.33 -12.88
C GLY A 102 -0.45 7.62 -12.67
N THR A 103 0.20 6.98 -11.69
CA THR A 103 1.61 7.22 -11.40
C THR A 103 2.58 6.36 -12.18
N TYR A 104 2.22 5.10 -12.42
CA TYR A 104 3.11 4.14 -13.09
C TYR A 104 2.73 3.97 -14.56
N TRP A 105 1.47 3.69 -14.87
CA TRP A 105 1.10 3.32 -16.24
C TRP A 105 0.86 4.51 -17.18
N LEU A 106 0.47 5.66 -16.66
CA LEU A 106 0.23 6.86 -17.45
C LEU A 106 1.53 7.43 -18.07
N PRO A 107 2.66 7.54 -17.35
CA PRO A 107 3.94 7.86 -17.98
C PRO A 107 4.36 6.85 -19.04
N LEU A 108 4.12 5.56 -18.82
CA LEU A 108 4.41 4.53 -19.81
C LEU A 108 3.63 4.76 -21.11
N TYR A 109 2.36 5.13 -21.01
CA TYR A 109 1.54 5.49 -22.17
C TYR A 109 2.12 6.69 -22.95
N PHE A 110 2.53 7.75 -22.22
CA PHE A 110 3.12 8.93 -22.87
C PHE A 110 4.46 8.62 -23.56
N GLN A 111 5.30 7.78 -22.95
CA GLN A 111 6.58 7.43 -23.55
C GLN A 111 6.45 6.41 -24.67
N ALA A 112 5.69 5.33 -24.48
CA ALA A 112 5.60 4.22 -25.41
C ALA A 112 4.68 4.49 -26.61
N VAL A 113 3.51 5.10 -26.38
CA VAL A 113 2.49 5.29 -27.43
C VAL A 113 2.61 6.67 -28.08
N LEU A 114 2.66 7.74 -27.28
CA LEU A 114 2.79 9.11 -27.82
C LEU A 114 4.22 9.45 -28.25
N GLY A 115 5.23 8.66 -27.85
CA GLY A 115 6.63 8.94 -28.15
C GLY A 115 7.18 10.17 -27.45
N ALA A 116 6.58 10.60 -26.33
CA ALA A 116 7.07 11.71 -25.55
C ALA A 116 8.39 11.34 -24.84
N ASN A 117 9.31 12.29 -24.76
CA ASN A 117 10.55 12.11 -23.98
C ASN A 117 10.24 11.89 -22.50
N SER A 118 11.11 11.16 -21.78
CA SER A 118 10.93 10.86 -20.36
C SER A 118 10.72 12.12 -19.50
N LEU A 119 11.38 13.24 -19.84
CA LEU A 119 11.19 14.52 -19.16
C LEU A 119 9.76 15.07 -19.31
N LEU A 120 9.20 15.07 -20.52
CA LEU A 120 7.84 15.57 -20.77
C LEU A 120 6.79 14.70 -20.09
N SER A 121 6.99 13.38 -20.10
CA SER A 121 6.10 12.48 -19.36
C SER A 121 6.11 12.75 -17.85
N GLY A 122 7.27 13.16 -17.29
CA GLY A 122 7.40 13.61 -15.91
C GLY A 122 6.65 14.92 -15.65
N VAL A 123 6.70 15.88 -16.57
CA VAL A 123 5.94 17.14 -16.47
C VAL A 123 4.43 16.87 -16.44
N TYR A 124 3.92 15.96 -17.28
CA TYR A 124 2.50 15.57 -17.24
C TYR A 124 2.12 14.87 -15.94
N LEU A 125 3.04 14.09 -15.36
CA LEU A 125 2.85 13.46 -14.06
C LEU A 125 2.74 14.49 -12.93
N LEU A 126 3.50 15.60 -12.99
CA LEU A 126 3.44 16.64 -11.95
C LEU A 126 2.03 17.19 -11.78
N LEU A 127 1.33 17.48 -12.88
CA LEU A 127 -0.05 17.96 -12.81
C LEU A 127 -0.97 16.94 -12.12
N TYR A 128 -0.79 15.65 -12.41
CA TYR A 128 -1.54 14.56 -11.77
C TYR A 128 -1.25 14.48 -10.26
N VAL A 129 0.02 14.52 -9.86
CA VAL A 129 0.43 14.43 -8.45
C VAL A 129 -0.07 15.63 -7.65
N VAL A 130 0.05 16.84 -8.20
CA VAL A 130 -0.44 18.07 -7.58
C VAL A 130 -1.95 17.98 -7.37
N ALA A 131 -2.72 17.60 -8.39
CA ALA A 131 -4.17 17.45 -8.28
C ALA A 131 -4.57 16.41 -7.21
N SER A 132 -3.87 15.28 -7.14
CA SER A 132 -4.15 14.25 -6.13
C SER A 132 -3.79 14.70 -4.69
N SER A 133 -2.76 15.53 -4.55
CA SER A 133 -2.30 16.02 -3.24
C SER A 133 -3.31 16.97 -2.61
N PHE A 134 -3.94 17.83 -3.42
CA PHE A 134 -5.03 18.71 -2.97
C PHE A 134 -6.26 17.95 -2.47
N LEU A 135 -6.49 16.74 -2.96
CA LEU A 135 -7.62 15.91 -2.51
C LEU A 135 -7.35 15.28 -1.12
N SER A 136 -6.07 15.07 -0.77
CA SER A 136 -5.65 14.39 0.46
C SER A 136 -5.53 15.27 1.71
N THR A 137 -5.75 16.59 1.61
CA THR A 137 -5.53 17.56 2.71
C THR A 137 -6.62 17.62 3.78
N ASN A 138 -7.67 16.80 3.71
CA ASN A 138 -8.83 16.87 4.63
C ASN A 138 -8.89 15.73 5.67
N ILE A 139 -7.76 15.34 6.26
CA ILE A 139 -7.72 14.30 7.31
C ILE A 139 -7.30 14.94 8.63
N ASP A 140 -8.22 14.95 9.62
CA ASP A 140 -7.98 15.53 10.94
C ASP A 140 -6.94 14.70 11.73
N PRO A 141 -5.87 15.31 12.28
CA PRO A 141 -4.80 14.64 13.02
C PRO A 141 -5.20 13.84 14.28
N ARG A 142 -6.44 13.99 14.77
CA ARG A 142 -6.79 13.64 16.15
C ARG A 142 -7.09 12.15 16.42
N ASP A 143 -7.31 11.31 15.41
CA ASP A 143 -7.60 9.86 15.57
C ASP A 143 -6.53 8.92 14.95
N ILE A 144 -5.33 9.44 14.71
CA ILE A 144 -4.40 8.90 13.69
C ILE A 144 -3.50 7.75 14.18
N GLY A 145 -3.45 7.37 15.45
CA GLY A 145 -2.46 6.40 15.94
C GLY A 145 -2.57 4.99 15.34
N ALA A 146 -3.66 4.27 15.65
CA ALA A 146 -3.85 2.87 15.27
C ALA A 146 -4.75 2.67 14.04
N ALA A 147 -5.66 3.62 13.79
CA ALA A 147 -6.50 3.61 12.59
C ALA A 147 -5.64 3.89 11.36
N THR A 148 -4.74 4.89 11.41
CA THR A 148 -3.87 5.21 10.27
C THR A 148 -2.85 4.13 9.97
N SER A 149 -2.32 3.42 10.97
CA SER A 149 -1.43 2.28 10.71
C SER A 149 -2.18 1.17 9.97
N THR A 150 -3.40 0.86 10.40
CA THR A 150 -4.28 -0.13 9.74
C THR A 150 -4.65 0.31 8.32
N TYR A 151 -5.05 1.56 8.13
CA TYR A 151 -5.34 2.12 6.80
C TYR A 151 -4.09 2.14 5.90
N SER A 152 -2.94 2.51 6.45
CA SER A 152 -1.67 2.52 5.70
C SER A 152 -1.27 1.12 5.29
N PHE A 153 -1.44 0.13 6.18
CA PHE A 153 -1.18 -1.27 5.87
C PHE A 153 -2.11 -1.79 4.75
N ALA A 154 -3.42 -1.56 4.85
CA ALA A 154 -4.38 -1.91 3.81
C ALA A 154 -4.05 -1.23 2.48
N ARG A 155 -3.65 0.05 2.53
CA ARG A 155 -3.17 0.80 1.37
C ARG A 155 -1.94 0.12 0.75
N GLN A 156 -0.92 -0.23 1.55
CA GLN A 156 0.31 -0.86 1.05
C GLN A 156 0.04 -2.21 0.36
N ILE A 157 -0.83 -3.05 0.92
CA ILE A 157 -1.24 -4.30 0.26
C ILE A 157 -1.90 -3.98 -1.08
N GLY A 158 -2.81 -3.00 -1.13
CA GLY A 158 -3.45 -2.56 -2.38
C GLY A 158 -2.45 -2.08 -3.43
N THR A 159 -1.43 -1.32 -3.02
CA THR A 159 -0.35 -0.85 -3.89
C THR A 159 0.42 -2.05 -4.46
N SER A 160 0.87 -2.96 -3.60
CA SER A 160 1.63 -4.14 -4.03
C SER A 160 0.83 -5.03 -4.98
N VAL A 161 -0.42 -5.34 -4.64
CA VAL A 161 -1.28 -6.17 -5.50
C VAL A 161 -1.55 -5.49 -6.85
N SER A 162 -1.71 -4.17 -6.88
CA SER A 162 -1.93 -3.42 -8.11
C SER A 162 -0.74 -3.43 -9.06
N VAL A 163 0.49 -3.32 -8.54
CA VAL A 163 1.71 -3.43 -9.37
C VAL A 163 1.75 -4.80 -10.05
N VAL A 164 1.53 -5.86 -9.29
CA VAL A 164 1.63 -7.22 -9.83
C VAL A 164 0.47 -7.53 -10.79
N LEU A 165 -0.77 -7.18 -10.43
CA LEU A 165 -1.91 -7.37 -11.36
C LEU A 165 -1.72 -6.59 -12.66
N GLY A 166 -1.25 -5.34 -12.58
CA GLY A 166 -0.96 -4.53 -13.77
C GLY A 166 0.12 -5.18 -14.63
N GLY A 167 1.24 -5.58 -14.01
CA GLY A 167 2.37 -6.22 -14.69
C GLY A 167 1.99 -7.55 -15.34
N VAL A 168 1.18 -8.36 -14.65
CA VAL A 168 0.71 -9.66 -15.13
C VAL A 168 -0.27 -9.51 -16.28
N VAL A 169 -1.24 -8.60 -16.20
CA VAL A 169 -2.16 -8.34 -17.33
C VAL A 169 -1.39 -7.80 -18.52
N PHE A 170 -0.48 -6.84 -18.31
CA PHE A 170 0.34 -6.26 -19.37
C PHE A 170 1.22 -7.32 -20.05
N SER A 171 1.85 -8.18 -19.26
CA SER A 171 2.72 -9.26 -19.78
C SER A 171 1.91 -10.36 -20.46
N ASN A 172 0.77 -10.76 -19.91
CA ASN A 172 -0.10 -11.75 -20.55
C ASN A 172 -0.63 -11.29 -21.91
N VAL A 173 -1.03 -10.01 -22.03
CA VAL A 173 -1.49 -9.46 -23.31
C VAL A 173 -0.34 -9.41 -24.32
N ARG A 174 0.85 -8.95 -23.93
CA ARG A 174 2.02 -8.97 -24.83
C ARG A 174 2.44 -10.37 -25.23
N ASN A 175 2.45 -11.33 -24.30
CA ASN A 175 2.78 -12.73 -24.59
C ASN A 175 1.81 -13.31 -25.64
N SER A 176 0.53 -12.93 -25.58
CA SER A 176 -0.45 -13.35 -26.60
C SER A 176 -0.19 -12.75 -27.98
N GLN A 177 0.45 -11.58 -28.06
CA GLN A 177 0.79 -10.88 -29.30
C GLN A 177 2.18 -11.23 -29.83
N GLN A 178 2.98 -11.95 -29.05
CA GLN A 178 4.40 -12.18 -29.33
C GLN A 178 4.62 -12.90 -30.66
N SER A 179 3.80 -13.89 -31.01
CA SER A 179 3.92 -14.61 -32.28
C SER A 179 3.73 -13.69 -33.52
N GLY A 180 2.87 -12.68 -33.40
CA GLY A 180 2.66 -11.66 -34.43
C GLY A 180 3.84 -10.70 -34.53
N LEU A 181 4.42 -10.32 -33.39
CA LEU A 181 5.62 -9.48 -33.31
C LEU A 181 6.85 -10.20 -33.87
N GLU A 182 7.06 -11.48 -33.54
CA GLU A 182 8.17 -12.28 -34.05
C GLU A 182 8.20 -12.33 -35.58
N SER A 183 7.03 -12.46 -36.21
CA SER A 183 6.89 -12.46 -37.67
C SER A 183 7.21 -11.11 -38.32
N ALA A 184 7.08 -10.02 -37.56
CA ALA A 184 7.18 -8.64 -38.05
C ALA A 184 8.55 -7.98 -37.80
N VAL A 185 9.14 -8.23 -36.63
CA VAL A 185 10.40 -7.61 -36.17
C VAL A 185 11.54 -8.60 -36.00
N GLY A 186 11.27 -9.89 -36.12
CA GLY A 186 12.24 -10.97 -35.90
C GLY A 186 12.35 -11.39 -34.42
N PRO A 187 12.79 -12.63 -34.15
CA PRO A 187 12.74 -13.23 -32.81
C PRO A 187 13.63 -12.51 -31.78
N GLN A 188 14.82 -12.03 -32.18
CA GLN A 188 15.72 -11.35 -31.25
C GLN A 188 15.17 -10.01 -30.76
N LEU A 189 14.54 -9.24 -31.64
CA LEU A 189 13.97 -7.95 -31.29
C LEU A 189 12.65 -8.14 -30.53
N ALA A 190 11.82 -9.10 -30.93
CA ALA A 190 10.60 -9.45 -30.19
C ALA A 190 10.88 -9.84 -28.73
N LEU A 191 11.95 -10.59 -28.47
CA LEU A 191 12.36 -10.95 -27.10
C LEU A 191 12.73 -9.73 -26.23
N GLN A 192 13.34 -8.69 -26.80
CA GLN A 192 13.65 -7.45 -26.08
C GLN A 192 12.37 -6.70 -25.64
N PHE A 193 11.26 -6.91 -26.34
CA PHE A 193 9.95 -6.35 -26.02
C PHE A 193 9.02 -7.36 -25.32
N ALA A 194 9.46 -8.60 -25.08
CA ALA A 194 8.69 -9.64 -24.38
C ALA A 194 8.93 -9.63 -22.86
N GLY A 195 10.10 -9.16 -22.39
CA GLY A 195 10.46 -9.15 -20.97
C GLY A 195 9.51 -8.33 -20.08
N GLY A 196 9.48 -8.62 -18.78
CA GLY A 196 8.58 -8.00 -17.79
C GLY A 196 8.75 -6.49 -17.58
N ASP A 197 9.89 -5.92 -17.98
CA ASP A 197 10.18 -4.48 -17.83
C ASP A 197 9.77 -3.67 -19.08
N ALA A 198 8.53 -3.19 -19.06
CA ALA A 198 7.97 -2.38 -20.13
C ALA A 198 8.77 -1.07 -20.34
N PHE A 199 9.25 -0.45 -19.25
CA PHE A 199 9.92 0.85 -19.30
C PHE A 199 11.30 0.76 -19.96
N ALA A 200 12.05 -0.30 -19.68
CA ALA A 200 13.38 -0.50 -20.24
C ALA A 200 13.37 -0.59 -21.78
N SER A 201 12.29 -1.10 -22.37
CA SER A 201 12.19 -1.28 -23.82
C SER A 201 11.64 -0.05 -24.57
N VAL A 202 11.04 0.93 -23.88
CA VAL A 202 10.47 2.12 -24.55
C VAL A 202 11.48 2.94 -25.36
N PRO A 203 12.70 3.24 -24.85
CA PRO A 203 13.69 3.99 -25.63
C PRO A 203 14.13 3.28 -26.92
N LEU A 204 13.99 1.95 -26.97
CA LEU A 204 14.32 1.15 -28.15
C LEU A 204 13.31 1.37 -29.28
N ILE A 205 12.05 1.69 -28.96
CA ILE A 205 10.97 1.97 -29.93
C ILE A 205 11.35 3.13 -30.86
N ALA A 206 12.07 4.13 -30.35
CA ALA A 206 12.49 5.29 -31.12
C ALA A 206 13.62 4.97 -32.12
N ARG A 207 14.34 3.86 -31.94
CA ARG A 207 15.46 3.44 -32.81
C ARG A 207 15.03 2.55 -33.97
N LEU A 208 13.75 2.17 -34.03
CA LEU A 208 13.22 1.24 -35.02
C LEU A 208 12.72 1.95 -36.29
N PRO A 209 12.73 1.25 -37.45
CA PRO A 209 12.05 1.72 -38.66
C PRO A 209 10.57 2.01 -38.43
N ALA A 210 10.03 3.02 -39.12
CA ALA A 210 8.66 3.52 -38.90
C ALA A 210 7.56 2.44 -38.98
N ALA A 211 7.72 1.45 -39.87
CA ALA A 211 6.78 0.34 -40.00
C ALA A 211 6.76 -0.58 -38.77
N GLN A 212 7.93 -0.85 -38.19
CA GLN A 212 8.07 -1.66 -36.97
C GLN A 212 7.61 -0.90 -35.73
N GLN A 213 7.87 0.41 -35.71
CA GLN A 213 7.45 1.31 -34.64
C GLN A 213 5.93 1.32 -34.45
N GLN A 214 5.16 1.35 -35.55
CA GLN A 214 3.70 1.31 -35.49
C GLN A 214 3.18 0.01 -34.89
N MET A 215 3.73 -1.15 -35.29
CA MET A 215 3.30 -2.44 -34.75
C MET A 215 3.55 -2.56 -33.24
N ILE A 216 4.72 -2.12 -32.76
CA ILE A 216 5.02 -2.14 -31.33
C ILE A 216 4.13 -1.15 -30.56
N ARG A 217 3.91 0.05 -31.09
CA ARG A 217 3.00 1.03 -30.47
C ARG A 217 1.58 0.51 -30.34
N THR A 218 1.07 -0.21 -31.34
CA THR A 218 -0.26 -0.83 -31.29
C THR A 218 -0.33 -1.95 -30.25
N ALA A 219 0.72 -2.78 -30.15
CA ALA A 219 0.83 -3.80 -29.11
C ALA A 219 0.81 -3.18 -27.70
N TYR A 220 1.60 -2.13 -27.48
CA TYR A 220 1.62 -1.35 -26.23
C TYR A 220 0.26 -0.73 -25.92
N TRP A 221 -0.40 -0.13 -26.92
CA TRP A 221 -1.73 0.44 -26.77
C TRP A 221 -2.76 -0.60 -26.33
N GLU A 222 -2.78 -1.78 -26.96
CA GLU A 222 -3.74 -2.82 -26.60
C GLU A 222 -3.51 -3.37 -25.19
N ALA A 223 -2.24 -3.62 -24.81
CA ALA A 223 -1.88 -4.06 -23.48
C ALA A 223 -2.26 -3.02 -22.41
N LEU A 224 -1.95 -1.74 -22.65
CA LEU A 224 -2.33 -0.63 -21.78
C LEU A 224 -3.86 -0.50 -21.67
N GLN A 225 -4.59 -0.66 -22.77
CA GLN A 225 -6.05 -0.56 -22.79
C GLN A 225 -6.71 -1.63 -21.90
N LYS A 226 -6.30 -2.90 -22.01
CA LYS A 226 -6.83 -3.99 -21.16
C LYS A 226 -6.57 -3.75 -19.68
N MET A 227 -5.40 -3.23 -19.36
CA MET A 227 -5.03 -2.89 -18.00
C MET A 227 -5.78 -1.65 -17.47
N PHE A 228 -6.01 -0.63 -18.30
CA PHE A 228 -6.86 0.50 -17.92
C PHE A 228 -8.31 0.08 -17.64
N ILE A 229 -8.84 -0.90 -18.38
CA ILE A 229 -10.16 -1.50 -18.11
C ILE A 229 -10.17 -2.20 -16.74
N LEU A 230 -9.14 -2.98 -16.40
CA LEU A 230 -9.03 -3.61 -15.08
C LEU A 230 -9.10 -2.57 -13.95
N TYR A 231 -8.33 -1.49 -14.06
CA TYR A 231 -8.35 -0.43 -13.05
C TYR A 231 -9.65 0.37 -13.05
N ALA A 232 -10.34 0.51 -14.18
CA ALA A 232 -11.68 1.10 -14.22
C ALA A 232 -12.70 0.24 -13.47
N CYS A 233 -12.63 -1.09 -13.60
CA CYS A 233 -13.43 -2.01 -12.81
C CYS A 233 -13.10 -1.89 -11.31
N ALA A 234 -11.82 -1.78 -10.94
CA ALA A 234 -11.41 -1.55 -9.56
C ALA A 234 -11.89 -0.19 -9.01
N ALA A 235 -11.92 0.86 -9.84
CA ALA A 235 -12.48 2.15 -9.46
C ALA A 235 -14.00 2.09 -9.28
N PHE A 236 -14.70 1.32 -10.11
CA PHE A 236 -16.13 1.10 -9.96
C PHE A 236 -16.47 0.33 -8.68
N THR A 237 -15.69 -0.71 -8.33
CA THR A 237 -15.87 -1.40 -7.05
C THR A 237 -15.55 -0.47 -5.87
N ALA A 238 -14.50 0.35 -5.97
CA ALA A 238 -14.21 1.39 -4.97
C ALA A 238 -15.40 2.34 -4.77
N PHE A 239 -16.01 2.77 -5.86
CA PHE A 239 -17.19 3.63 -5.83
C PHE A 239 -18.39 2.95 -5.14
N LEU A 240 -18.68 1.69 -5.47
CA LEU A 240 -19.73 0.91 -4.81
C LEU A 240 -19.47 0.69 -3.31
N ILE A 241 -18.22 0.44 -2.93
CA ILE A 241 -17.82 0.34 -1.52
C ILE A 241 -17.99 1.70 -0.83
N GLY A 242 -17.67 2.80 -1.52
CA GLY A 242 -17.90 4.17 -1.07
C GLY A 242 -19.36 4.46 -0.74
N LEU A 243 -20.31 3.94 -1.53
CA LEU A 243 -21.75 4.05 -1.24
C LEU A 243 -22.16 3.32 0.04
N SER A 244 -21.39 2.32 0.49
CA SER A 244 -21.65 1.58 1.73
C SER A 244 -21.16 2.31 2.98
N LEU A 245 -20.40 3.40 2.84
CA LEU A 245 -19.97 4.24 3.97
C LEU A 245 -21.16 5.05 4.50
N ARG A 246 -21.75 4.59 5.60
CA ARG A 246 -22.68 5.41 6.37
C ARG A 246 -21.91 6.46 7.15
N GLN A 247 -22.34 7.72 7.04
CA GLN A 247 -21.82 8.82 7.86
C GLN A 247 -21.85 8.40 9.34
N ALA A 248 -20.67 8.22 9.93
CA ALA A 248 -20.55 8.18 11.37
C ALA A 248 -20.86 9.59 11.86
N LYS A 249 -21.93 9.77 12.66
CA LYS A 249 -22.12 11.03 13.38
C LYS A 249 -20.87 11.23 14.23
N LEU A 250 -20.08 12.27 13.93
CA LEU A 250 -19.05 12.72 14.85
C LEU A 250 -19.75 13.01 16.17
N SER A 251 -19.42 12.26 17.22
CA SER A 251 -19.82 12.65 18.56
C SER A 251 -19.13 13.98 18.84
N GLN A 252 -19.91 15.03 19.04
CA GLN A 252 -19.40 16.35 19.44
C GLN A 252 -18.90 16.39 20.89
N GLU A 253 -18.89 15.24 21.56
CA GLU A 253 -18.34 15.10 22.89
C GLU A 253 -16.81 15.12 22.81
N HIS A 254 -16.23 16.27 23.15
CA HIS A 254 -14.80 16.48 23.36
C HIS A 254 -14.31 15.55 24.48
N GLN A 255 -14.03 14.28 24.16
CA GLN A 255 -13.10 13.49 24.98
C GLN A 255 -11.71 13.99 24.66
N GLU A 256 -11.28 15.03 25.38
CA GLU A 256 -9.87 15.35 25.50
C GLU A 256 -9.16 14.09 26.00
N HIS A 257 -8.50 13.39 25.08
CA HIS A 257 -7.55 12.37 25.42
C HIS A 257 -6.40 13.10 26.13
N LYS A 258 -6.51 13.29 27.46
CA LYS A 258 -5.47 13.89 28.29
C LYS A 258 -4.18 13.18 27.97
N THR A 259 -3.34 13.87 27.20
CA THR A 259 -2.04 13.39 26.79
C THR A 259 -1.24 13.08 28.05
N GLY A 260 -0.44 12.01 28.02
CA GLY A 260 0.34 11.57 29.17
C GLY A 260 1.23 12.65 29.78
N LEU A 261 1.48 13.77 29.09
CA LEU A 261 2.13 14.95 29.65
C LEU A 261 1.33 15.66 30.75
N GLN A 262 0.01 15.77 30.65
CA GLN A 262 -0.80 16.42 31.70
C GLN A 262 -0.95 15.52 32.93
N SER A 263 -1.04 14.20 32.74
CA SER A 263 -1.04 13.27 33.88
C SER A 263 0.30 13.28 34.60
N LEU A 264 1.42 13.31 33.86
CA LEU A 264 2.77 13.42 34.43
C LEU A 264 2.97 14.75 35.14
N LYS A 265 2.51 15.87 34.57
CA LYS A 265 2.59 17.18 35.21
C LYS A 265 1.80 17.22 36.52
N ASN A 266 0.58 16.68 36.53
CA ASN A 266 -0.23 16.58 37.75
C ASN A 266 0.39 15.65 38.80
N GLU A 267 1.02 14.55 38.38
CA GLU A 267 1.73 13.65 39.30
C GLU A 267 2.96 14.31 39.91
N GLN A 268 3.68 15.09 39.10
CA GLN A 268 4.89 15.80 39.49
C GLN A 268 4.57 16.99 40.40
N ASP A 269 3.49 17.72 40.12
CA ASP A 269 2.94 18.75 41.01
C ASP A 269 2.45 18.11 42.34
N ARG A 270 1.86 16.92 42.31
CA ARG A 270 1.49 16.18 43.52
C ARG A 270 2.71 15.78 44.36
N ARG A 271 3.80 15.35 43.72
CA ARG A 271 5.06 15.00 44.41
C ARG A 271 5.73 16.22 45.02
N ASN A 272 5.72 17.36 44.33
CA ASN A 272 6.27 18.61 44.85
C ASN A 272 5.48 19.11 46.07
N LEU A 273 4.14 19.06 46.02
CA LEU A 273 3.29 19.41 47.16
C LEU A 273 3.50 18.49 48.38
N GLN A 274 3.78 17.20 48.15
CA GLN A 274 4.10 16.26 49.23
C GLN A 274 5.49 16.51 49.83
N ALA A 275 6.48 16.85 49.00
CA ALA A 275 7.84 17.19 49.43
C ALA A 275 7.89 18.50 50.23
N ASP A 276 7.04 19.48 49.91
CA ASP A 276 6.93 20.74 50.66
C ASP A 276 6.18 20.57 52.00
N ALA A 277 5.30 19.55 52.10
CA ALA A 277 4.53 19.26 53.31
C ALA A 277 5.35 18.51 54.39
N GLU A 278 6.30 17.66 54.00
CA GLU A 278 7.17 16.91 54.94
C GLU A 278 7.97 17.80 55.93
N PRO A 279 8.67 18.86 55.51
CA PRO A 279 9.41 19.73 56.43
C PRO A 279 8.49 20.57 57.33
N ALA A 280 7.26 20.89 56.89
CA ALA A 280 6.27 21.60 57.69
C ALA A 280 5.68 20.73 58.81
N VAL A 281 5.51 19.43 58.57
CA VAL A 281 5.07 18.45 59.58
C VAL A 281 6.19 18.14 60.58
N GLN A 282 7.45 18.09 60.13
CA GLN A 282 8.59 17.89 61.03
C GLN A 282 8.86 19.10 61.94
N ARG A 283 8.69 20.34 61.47
CA ARG A 283 8.78 21.54 62.32
C ARG A 283 7.74 21.54 63.45
N LYS A 284 6.51 21.11 63.18
CA LYS A 284 5.45 21.03 64.22
C LYS A 284 5.67 19.91 65.24
N LYS A 285 6.43 18.87 64.92
CA LYS A 285 6.79 17.78 65.85
C LYS A 285 8.03 18.06 66.70
N GLY A 286 8.84 19.06 66.33
CA GLY A 286 10.01 19.48 67.13
C GLY A 286 9.71 20.57 68.17
N GLU A 287 8.51 21.13 68.18
CA GLU A 287 8.05 22.18 69.11
C GLU A 287 7.04 21.68 70.17
N GLN A 288 6.83 20.36 70.28
CA GLN A 288 6.09 19.70 71.37
C GLN A 288 7.04 18.85 72.21
#